data_AF-A0A7C4JV09-F1
#
_entry.id   AF-A0A7C4JV09-F1
#
_cell.length_a   1.000
_cell.length_b   1.000
_cell.length_c   1.000
_cell.angle_alpha   90.00
_cell.angle_beta   90.00
_cell.angle_gamma   90.00
#
_symmetry.space_group_name_H-M   'P 1'
#
loop_
_entity.id
_entity.type
_entity.pdbx_description
1 polymer ?
#
loop_
_entity_poly.entity_id
_entity_poly.type
_entity_poly.pdbx_seq_one_letter_code
_entity_poly.pdbx_strand_id
1 'polypeptide(L)'
;MKKTITTFVFVVIAVLSYGQNLISNWQFQYPTMQPRCDGWFNSCGEELTAHCDTNLYCYIGLYNQSPSLSPEDVWSLKVKAGFPQEGFAETYITGQSGTNIYELKFWMKATNWQGGAKIGTNTQNLFTESKALIDTATFWKQFTLIDTLTTQSSDTITVRLTAGLGDFCVCPPINFAFIELTKIGITSVNDIDKLDNIIKAYPNPTNNIITIEVASDKYSNLTLDIYNTIGQHVVSRQTIGNWFTIDKNEIGQGIYFYQLHTTTDKKLIGQGKIIFE
;
A
#
# COMPACT_ATOMS: atom_id res chain seq x y z
N MET A 1 -33.21 26.32 -40.38
CA MET A 1 -31.84 26.19 -39.83
C MET A 1 -31.77 24.89 -39.04
N LYS A 2 -31.06 23.87 -39.56
CA LYS A 2 -30.80 22.61 -38.85
C LYS A 2 -29.66 22.84 -37.85
N LYS A 3 -29.90 22.65 -36.55
CA LYS A 3 -28.86 22.66 -35.51
C LYS A 3 -28.29 21.25 -35.39
N THR A 4 -27.06 21.06 -35.84
CA THR A 4 -26.24 19.88 -35.58
C THR A 4 -25.77 19.93 -34.12
N ILE A 5 -26.16 18.94 -33.32
CA ILE A 5 -25.68 18.77 -31.94
C ILE A 5 -24.47 17.84 -32.02
N THR A 6 -23.30 18.37 -31.69
CA THR A 6 -22.05 17.62 -31.62
C THR A 6 -21.94 16.99 -30.23
N THR A 7 -22.14 15.68 -30.14
CA THR A 7 -21.99 14.91 -28.89
C THR A 7 -20.51 14.73 -28.57
N PHE A 8 -20.02 15.39 -27.51
CA PHE A 8 -18.71 15.11 -26.94
C PHE A 8 -18.79 13.86 -26.06
N VAL A 9 -18.20 12.77 -26.52
CA VAL A 9 -18.02 11.55 -25.72
C VAL A 9 -16.85 11.80 -24.77
N PHE A 10 -17.14 11.99 -23.49
CA PHE A 10 -16.12 11.92 -22.44
C PHE A 10 -15.74 10.46 -22.23
N VAL A 11 -14.61 10.06 -22.79
CA VAL A 11 -13.97 8.78 -22.46
C VAL A 11 -13.35 8.96 -21.08
N VAL A 12 -13.98 8.42 -20.03
CA VAL A 12 -13.34 8.25 -18.73
C VAL A 12 -12.30 7.15 -18.89
N ILE A 13 -11.05 7.55 -19.14
CA ILE A 13 -9.91 6.64 -19.06
C ILE A 13 -9.69 6.38 -17.57
N ALA A 14 -10.18 5.24 -17.08
CA ALA A 14 -9.69 4.69 -15.83
C ALA A 14 -8.22 4.31 -16.05
N VAL A 15 -7.31 5.23 -15.72
CA VAL A 15 -5.89 4.92 -15.63
C VAL A 15 -5.74 4.05 -14.39
N LEU A 16 -5.78 2.73 -14.58
CA LEU A 16 -5.23 1.81 -13.60
C LEU A 16 -3.75 2.18 -13.46
N SER A 17 -3.39 2.91 -12.41
CA SER A 17 -1.98 3.14 -12.11
C SER A 17 -1.40 1.82 -11.62
N TYR A 18 -0.92 1.00 -12.55
CA TYR A 18 0.02 -0.05 -12.21
C TYR A 18 1.26 0.67 -11.68
N GLY A 19 1.40 0.74 -10.35
CA GLY A 19 2.59 1.31 -9.73
C GLY A 19 3.82 0.56 -10.24
N GLN A 20 4.78 1.28 -10.81
CA GLN A 20 6.05 0.69 -11.19
C GLN A 20 6.72 0.12 -9.94
N ASN A 21 7.24 -1.11 -10.01
CA ASN A 21 8.08 -1.64 -8.95
C ASN A 21 9.30 -0.73 -8.78
N LEU A 22 9.47 -0.18 -7.57
CA LEU A 22 10.56 0.71 -7.21
C LEU A 22 11.88 -0.05 -7.01
N ILE A 23 11.82 -1.38 -6.86
CA ILE A 23 12.99 -2.26 -6.77
C ILE A 23 13.30 -2.84 -8.16
N SER A 24 14.44 -2.47 -8.73
CA SER A 24 14.78 -2.79 -10.13
C SER A 24 15.25 -4.23 -10.36
N ASN A 25 15.71 -4.94 -9.33
CA ASN A 25 16.30 -6.27 -9.41
C ASN A 25 15.59 -7.31 -8.53
N TRP A 26 14.27 -7.21 -8.50
CA TRP A 26 13.37 -7.97 -7.63
C TRP A 26 13.34 -9.50 -7.84
N GLN A 27 13.73 -9.99 -9.03
CA GLN A 27 13.81 -11.44 -9.36
C GLN A 27 15.18 -12.05 -9.06
N PHE A 28 16.14 -11.25 -8.63
CA PHE A 28 17.54 -11.66 -8.45
C PHE A 28 18.20 -12.29 -9.68
N GLN A 29 17.77 -11.91 -10.88
CA GLN A 29 18.24 -12.47 -12.13
C GLN A 29 18.34 -11.42 -13.25
N TYR A 30 19.34 -11.57 -14.13
CA TYR A 30 19.42 -10.85 -15.40
C TYR A 30 18.57 -11.53 -16.49
N PRO A 31 18.18 -10.82 -17.57
CA PRO A 31 17.57 -11.43 -18.75
C PRO A 31 18.43 -12.56 -19.37
N THR A 32 19.73 -12.55 -19.12
CA THR A 32 20.70 -13.60 -19.53
C THR A 32 20.70 -14.82 -18.61
N MET A 33 19.76 -14.91 -17.67
CA MET A 33 19.63 -15.98 -16.67
C MET A 33 20.75 -16.08 -15.62
N GLN A 34 21.63 -15.08 -15.59
CA GLN A 34 22.68 -14.99 -14.58
C GLN A 34 22.14 -14.39 -13.26
N PRO A 35 22.68 -14.81 -12.11
CA PRO A 35 22.34 -14.23 -10.82
C PRO A 35 22.57 -12.71 -10.79
N ARG A 36 21.67 -11.98 -10.14
CA ARG A 36 21.71 -10.52 -10.02
C ARG A 36 21.34 -10.09 -8.61
N CYS A 37 22.22 -9.33 -7.94
CA CYS A 37 21.96 -8.85 -6.57
C CYS A 37 22.38 -7.38 -6.33
N ASP A 38 22.71 -6.62 -7.39
CA ASP A 38 23.14 -5.20 -7.33
C ASP A 38 22.11 -4.28 -6.64
N GLY A 39 22.54 -3.30 -5.86
CA GLY A 39 21.61 -2.44 -5.09
C GLY A 39 20.96 -3.11 -3.88
N TRP A 40 21.40 -4.32 -3.52
CA TRP A 40 21.20 -4.88 -2.19
C TRP A 40 22.49 -4.79 -1.38
N PHE A 41 22.37 -4.61 -0.08
CA PHE A 41 23.48 -4.44 0.85
C PHE A 41 23.37 -5.45 1.98
N ASN A 42 24.49 -6.02 2.41
CA ASN A 42 24.53 -6.92 3.55
C ASN A 42 24.51 -6.16 4.89
N SER A 43 24.39 -6.89 6.01
CA SER A 43 24.42 -6.27 7.33
C SER A 43 25.76 -5.63 7.70
N CYS A 44 26.83 -5.92 6.96
CA CYS A 44 28.14 -5.26 7.07
C CYS A 44 28.16 -3.90 6.32
N GLY A 45 27.09 -3.53 5.60
CA GLY A 45 27.00 -2.31 4.80
C GLY A 45 27.66 -2.41 3.43
N GLU A 46 28.06 -3.61 3.00
CA GLU A 46 28.69 -3.86 1.70
C GLU A 46 27.63 -4.19 0.66
N GLU A 47 27.76 -3.62 -0.54
CA GLU A 47 26.89 -3.94 -1.66
C GLU A 47 27.12 -5.39 -2.12
N LEU A 48 26.04 -6.10 -2.39
CA LEU A 48 26.09 -7.44 -2.97
C LEU A 48 26.47 -7.34 -4.44
N THR A 49 27.61 -7.95 -4.80
CA THR A 49 28.09 -7.98 -6.18
C THR A 49 27.69 -9.27 -6.88
N ALA A 50 27.82 -9.32 -8.22
CA ALA A 50 27.39 -10.44 -9.08
C ALA A 50 27.89 -11.85 -8.69
N HIS A 51 28.82 -11.96 -7.73
CA HIS A 51 29.35 -13.24 -7.24
C HIS A 51 28.66 -13.72 -5.94
N CYS A 52 27.71 -12.95 -5.37
CA CYS A 52 26.91 -13.18 -4.16
C CYS A 52 27.36 -14.36 -3.24
N ASP A 53 28.62 -14.30 -2.76
CA ASP A 53 29.23 -15.17 -1.75
C ASP A 53 30.02 -14.26 -0.80
N THR A 54 29.37 -13.78 0.26
CA THR A 54 30.00 -12.86 1.22
C THR A 54 30.72 -13.65 2.31
N ASN A 55 32.00 -13.36 2.52
CA ASN A 55 32.88 -13.93 3.55
C ASN A 55 32.22 -14.06 4.94
N LEU A 56 32.54 -15.18 5.61
CA LEU A 56 32.50 -15.62 7.03
C LEU A 56 31.55 -15.03 8.09
N TYR A 57 30.98 -13.82 7.96
CA TYR A 57 30.21 -13.17 9.03
C TYR A 57 28.84 -12.61 8.62
N CYS A 58 28.68 -12.15 7.37
CA CYS A 58 27.43 -11.49 6.93
C CYS A 58 26.51 -12.37 6.04
N TYR A 59 26.91 -13.61 5.74
CA TYR A 59 26.16 -14.74 5.14
C TYR A 59 24.89 -14.41 4.32
N ILE A 60 25.06 -13.62 3.27
CA ILE A 60 24.06 -13.45 2.23
C ILE A 60 24.58 -14.06 0.94
N GLY A 61 23.71 -14.75 0.21
CA GLY A 61 24.05 -15.27 -1.11
C GLY A 61 22.81 -15.55 -1.93
N LEU A 62 23.01 -16.08 -3.14
CA LEU A 62 21.90 -16.53 -3.98
C LEU A 62 21.73 -18.04 -3.92
N TYR A 63 20.49 -18.48 -4.11
CA TYR A 63 20.12 -19.87 -4.11
C TYR A 63 19.28 -20.18 -5.34
N ASN A 64 19.67 -21.25 -6.04
CA ASN A 64 19.06 -21.67 -7.31
C ASN A 64 17.76 -22.45 -7.08
N GLN A 65 16.83 -21.82 -6.35
CA GLN A 65 15.43 -22.23 -6.22
C GLN A 65 14.57 -20.98 -6.06
N SER A 66 13.39 -20.96 -6.68
CA SER A 66 12.39 -19.92 -6.52
C SER A 66 10.98 -20.54 -6.34
N PRO A 67 9.94 -19.73 -6.06
CA PRO A 67 8.55 -20.18 -6.09
C PRO A 67 8.02 -20.50 -7.49
N SER A 68 8.68 -20.00 -8.54
CA SER A 68 8.22 -20.15 -9.92
C SER A 68 8.56 -21.54 -10.45
N LEU A 69 7.65 -22.06 -11.28
CA LEU A 69 7.89 -23.27 -12.07
C LEU A 69 8.52 -22.93 -13.43
N SER A 70 8.72 -21.64 -13.72
CA SER A 70 9.39 -21.20 -14.94
C SER A 70 10.89 -21.52 -14.85
N PRO A 71 11.49 -22.09 -15.90
CA PRO A 71 12.94 -22.30 -15.96
C PRO A 71 13.71 -20.97 -16.02
N GLU A 72 13.03 -19.85 -16.25
CA GLU A 72 13.60 -18.51 -16.32
C GLU A 72 13.56 -17.75 -14.99
N ASP A 73 13.00 -18.33 -13.92
CA ASP A 73 12.94 -17.67 -12.61
C ASP A 73 13.55 -18.60 -11.57
N VAL A 74 14.87 -18.62 -11.46
CA VAL A 74 15.52 -19.69 -10.68
C VAL A 74 16.24 -19.20 -9.42
N TRP A 75 16.45 -17.90 -9.27
CA TRP A 75 17.23 -17.35 -8.15
C TRP A 75 16.35 -16.80 -7.02
N SER A 76 16.81 -17.02 -5.80
CA SER A 76 16.32 -16.38 -4.58
C SER A 76 17.48 -15.89 -3.73
N LEU A 77 17.22 -14.85 -2.93
CA LEU A 77 18.17 -14.33 -1.97
C LEU A 77 18.12 -15.14 -0.68
N LYS A 78 19.25 -15.77 -0.33
CA LYS A 78 19.44 -16.54 0.88
C LYS A 78 20.07 -15.65 1.95
N VAL A 79 19.33 -15.38 3.02
CA VAL A 79 19.77 -14.61 4.19
C VAL A 79 19.90 -15.56 5.38
N LYS A 80 21.05 -15.55 6.05
CA LYS A 80 21.22 -16.27 7.33
C LYS A 80 21.14 -15.31 8.50
N ALA A 81 20.77 -15.82 9.67
CA ALA A 81 20.85 -15.07 10.91
C ALA A 81 22.31 -14.69 11.21
N GLY A 82 22.50 -13.57 11.91
CA GLY A 82 23.83 -13.04 12.24
C GLY A 82 24.07 -12.91 13.75
N PHE A 83 25.35 -12.77 14.11
CA PHE A 83 25.82 -12.42 15.45
C PHE A 83 27.13 -11.62 15.35
N PRO A 84 27.35 -10.58 16.18
CA PRO A 84 26.49 -10.07 17.26
C PRO A 84 25.31 -9.20 16.77
N GLN A 85 25.18 -9.00 15.46
CA GLN A 85 24.13 -8.19 14.85
C GLN A 85 23.20 -9.03 13.98
N GLU A 86 21.99 -8.53 13.73
CA GLU A 86 20.99 -9.20 12.89
C GLU A 86 21.55 -9.50 11.49
N GLY A 87 21.25 -10.68 10.98
CA GLY A 87 21.55 -11.06 9.60
C GLY A 87 20.44 -10.57 8.68
N PHE A 88 20.77 -9.63 7.80
CA PHE A 88 19.79 -9.01 6.90
C PHE A 88 20.41 -8.56 5.58
N ALA A 89 19.56 -8.43 4.56
CA ALA A 89 19.83 -7.73 3.31
C ALA A 89 18.92 -6.50 3.18
N GLU A 90 19.44 -5.38 2.72
CA GLU A 90 18.69 -4.14 2.53
C GLU A 90 18.76 -3.63 1.11
N THR A 91 17.69 -2.98 0.66
CA THR A 91 17.73 -2.12 -0.53
C THR A 91 17.10 -0.77 -0.21
N TYR A 92 17.53 0.25 -0.94
CA TYR A 92 17.28 1.65 -0.64
C TYR A 92 16.53 2.33 -1.78
N ILE A 93 15.44 3.01 -1.44
CA ILE A 93 14.61 3.76 -2.38
C ILE A 93 14.69 5.23 -2.00
N THR A 94 15.30 6.04 -2.88
CA THR A 94 15.53 7.46 -2.66
C THR A 94 14.59 8.34 -3.49
N GLY A 95 14.58 9.63 -3.21
CA GLY A 95 13.83 10.63 -3.99
C GLY A 95 12.31 10.58 -3.81
N GLN A 96 11.81 9.79 -2.84
CA GLN A 96 10.41 9.82 -2.45
C GLN A 96 10.14 11.01 -1.53
N SER A 97 8.94 11.59 -1.62
CA SER A 97 8.54 12.69 -0.74
C SER A 97 7.03 12.70 -0.48
N GLY A 98 6.63 13.27 0.65
CA GLY A 98 5.25 13.33 1.12
C GLY A 98 4.82 12.06 1.86
N THR A 99 3.55 12.05 2.26
CA THR A 99 2.90 10.89 2.89
C THR A 99 2.30 10.00 1.79
N ASN A 100 2.81 8.78 1.65
CA ASN A 100 2.37 7.85 0.62
C ASN A 100 2.19 6.44 1.20
N ILE A 101 1.30 5.67 0.58
CA ILE A 101 1.10 4.26 0.91
C ILE A 101 2.02 3.41 0.02
N TYR A 102 2.74 2.50 0.65
CA TYR A 102 3.63 1.55 0.01
C TYR A 102 3.14 0.13 0.26
N GLU A 103 3.14 -0.67 -0.79
CA GLU A 103 2.88 -2.11 -0.72
C GLU A 103 4.17 -2.86 -1.05
N LEU A 104 4.66 -3.64 -0.09
CA LEU A 104 5.75 -4.57 -0.23
C LEU A 104 5.19 -5.99 -0.39
N LYS A 105 5.40 -6.59 -1.56
CA LYS A 105 5.14 -8.01 -1.82
C LYS A 105 6.45 -8.77 -1.90
N PHE A 106 6.47 -9.95 -1.33
CA PHE A 106 7.64 -10.83 -1.39
C PHE A 106 7.21 -12.27 -1.17
N TRP A 107 7.99 -13.19 -1.74
CA TRP A 107 7.92 -14.60 -1.39
C TRP A 107 9.02 -14.93 -0.40
N MET A 108 8.70 -15.75 0.59
CA MET A 108 9.71 -16.31 1.47
C MET A 108 9.52 -17.81 1.70
N LYS A 109 10.63 -18.47 1.98
CA LYS A 109 10.69 -19.84 2.48
C LYS A 109 11.75 -19.90 3.57
N ALA A 110 11.29 -20.10 4.80
CA ALA A 110 12.14 -20.31 5.97
C ALA A 110 12.54 -21.78 6.10
N THR A 111 13.43 -22.06 7.05
CA THR A 111 13.89 -23.43 7.36
C THR A 111 13.74 -23.69 8.86
N ASN A 112 12.50 -23.65 9.37
CA ASN A 112 12.18 -23.71 10.82
C ASN A 112 12.85 -22.60 11.65
N TRP A 113 13.04 -21.43 11.04
CA TRP A 113 13.63 -20.26 11.65
C TRP A 113 12.77 -19.05 11.36
N GLN A 114 12.70 -18.09 12.29
CA GLN A 114 11.90 -16.90 12.12
C GLN A 114 12.63 -15.85 11.28
N GLY A 115 11.91 -15.23 10.36
CA GLY A 115 12.35 -14.01 9.72
C GLY A 115 11.31 -13.51 8.73
N GLY A 116 11.67 -12.54 7.92
CA GLY A 116 10.71 -11.91 7.05
C GLY A 116 11.20 -10.57 6.53
N ALA A 117 10.29 -9.62 6.35
CA ALA A 117 10.61 -8.33 5.77
C ALA A 117 10.15 -7.18 6.66
N LYS A 118 10.94 -6.10 6.62
CA LYS A 118 10.68 -4.85 7.32
C LYS A 118 10.72 -3.72 6.31
N ILE A 119 9.85 -2.73 6.49
CA ILE A 119 9.90 -1.45 5.78
C ILE A 119 10.06 -0.33 6.78
N GLY A 120 10.77 0.72 6.38
CA GLY A 120 10.97 1.89 7.23
C GLY A 120 11.71 2.98 6.50
N THR A 121 12.22 3.93 7.27
CA THR A 121 13.00 5.06 6.75
C THR A 121 14.40 5.03 7.33
N ASN A 122 15.37 5.43 6.54
CA ASN A 122 16.73 5.66 6.97
C ASN A 122 16.97 7.17 7.00
N THR A 123 17.19 7.68 8.21
CA THR A 123 17.52 9.07 8.48
C THR A 123 18.87 9.10 9.18
N GLN A 124 19.83 9.84 8.63
CA GLN A 124 21.19 9.95 9.20
C GLN A 124 21.90 8.58 9.41
N ASN A 125 21.76 7.66 8.45
CA ASN A 125 22.29 6.29 8.49
C ASN A 125 21.71 5.39 9.61
N LEU A 126 20.61 5.80 10.23
CA LEU A 126 19.86 4.98 11.17
C LEU A 126 18.55 4.50 10.53
N PHE A 127 18.41 3.19 10.39
CA PHE A 127 17.15 2.57 9.97
C PHE A 127 16.14 2.61 11.12
N THR A 128 15.03 3.30 10.88
CA THR A 128 13.85 3.31 11.76
C THR A 128 12.77 2.43 11.12
N GLU A 129 12.56 1.27 11.73
CA GLU A 129 11.48 0.36 11.34
C GLU A 129 10.12 1.04 11.52
N SER A 130 9.29 0.98 10.47
CA SER A 130 7.90 1.43 10.52
C SER A 130 6.96 0.24 10.67
N LYS A 131 7.22 -0.84 9.91
CA LYS A 131 6.42 -2.06 9.95
C LYS A 131 7.24 -3.29 9.60
N ALA A 132 6.89 -4.42 10.20
CA ALA A 132 7.51 -5.71 9.98
C ALA A 132 6.46 -6.80 9.73
N LEU A 133 6.84 -7.82 8.96
CA LEU A 133 6.15 -9.09 8.85
C LEU A 133 7.18 -10.20 9.05
N ILE A 134 6.94 -11.06 10.04
CA ILE A 134 7.80 -12.20 10.38
C ILE A 134 6.98 -13.48 10.30
N ASP A 135 7.54 -14.54 9.73
CA ASP A 135 6.90 -15.85 9.57
C ASP A 135 7.98 -16.97 9.66
N THR A 136 7.54 -18.23 9.68
CA THR A 136 8.40 -19.43 9.84
C THR A 136 8.10 -20.51 8.79
N ALA A 137 7.29 -20.20 7.77
CA ALA A 137 6.83 -21.14 6.76
C ALA A 137 7.98 -21.84 6.04
N THR A 138 7.96 -23.17 6.04
CA THR A 138 8.99 -24.03 5.42
C THR A 138 8.76 -24.29 3.94
N PHE A 139 7.70 -23.71 3.38
CA PHE A 139 7.35 -23.73 1.97
C PHE A 139 7.28 -22.30 1.44
N TRP A 140 7.39 -22.14 0.12
CA TRP A 140 7.23 -20.84 -0.51
C TRP A 140 5.83 -20.29 -0.25
N LYS A 141 5.76 -19.15 0.43
CA LYS A 141 4.53 -18.43 0.71
C LYS A 141 4.72 -16.96 0.34
N GLN A 142 3.75 -16.40 -0.34
CA GLN A 142 3.72 -14.98 -0.67
C GLN A 142 3.17 -14.19 0.53
N PHE A 143 3.77 -13.04 0.78
CA PHE A 143 3.36 -12.10 1.80
C PHE A 143 3.15 -10.72 1.19
N THR A 144 2.32 -9.94 1.87
CA THR A 144 2.02 -8.56 1.51
C THR A 144 2.06 -7.72 2.78
N LEU A 145 2.87 -6.68 2.76
CA LEU A 145 3.03 -5.71 3.83
C LEU A 145 2.70 -4.32 3.27
N ILE A 146 1.61 -3.73 3.76
CA ILE A 146 1.18 -2.38 3.36
C ILE A 146 1.47 -1.42 4.51
N ASP A 147 2.11 -0.30 4.21
CA ASP A 147 2.41 0.73 5.21
C ASP A 147 2.32 2.15 4.65
N THR A 148 2.09 3.13 5.52
CA THR A 148 2.05 4.55 5.15
C THR A 148 3.31 5.24 5.66
N LEU A 149 4.16 5.72 4.75
CA LEU A 149 5.40 6.40 5.10
C LEU A 149 5.32 7.88 4.75
N THR A 150 5.79 8.72 5.67
CA THR A 150 6.00 10.16 5.43
C THR A 150 7.48 10.39 5.25
N THR A 151 7.88 10.92 4.09
CA THR A 151 9.28 11.10 3.68
C THR A 151 9.51 12.51 3.15
N GLN A 152 10.73 13.02 3.34
CA GLN A 152 11.28 14.16 2.62
C GLN A 152 12.16 13.66 1.47
N SER A 153 12.46 14.50 0.49
CA SER A 153 13.31 14.10 -0.66
C SER A 153 14.73 13.68 -0.27
N SER A 154 15.20 14.08 0.92
CA SER A 154 16.47 13.65 1.53
C SER A 154 16.39 12.31 2.24
N ASP A 155 15.19 11.84 2.56
CA ASP A 155 15.01 10.58 3.27
C ASP A 155 15.15 9.41 2.31
N THR A 156 15.52 8.27 2.88
CA THR A 156 15.63 7.01 2.14
C THR A 156 14.65 6.02 2.72
N ILE A 157 13.80 5.43 1.88
CA ILE A 157 12.99 4.27 2.28
C ILE A 157 13.89 3.04 2.23
N THR A 158 13.83 2.23 3.28
CA THR A 158 14.60 0.98 3.35
C THR A 158 13.64 -0.19 3.38
N VAL A 159 13.89 -1.16 2.51
CA VAL A 159 13.30 -2.50 2.59
C VAL A 159 14.38 -3.44 3.11
N ARG A 160 14.13 -4.08 4.25
CA ARG A 160 15.05 -5.01 4.91
C ARG A 160 14.47 -6.42 4.91
N LEU A 161 15.17 -7.37 4.31
CA LEU A 161 14.91 -8.80 4.40
C LEU A 161 15.78 -9.37 5.51
N THR A 162 15.18 -9.99 6.53
CA THR A 162 15.90 -10.37 7.74
C THR A 162 15.70 -11.84 8.10
N ALA A 163 16.79 -12.46 8.58
CA ALA A 163 16.78 -13.73 9.27
C ALA A 163 17.08 -13.58 10.78
N GLY A 164 17.02 -12.36 11.34
CA GLY A 164 17.13 -12.15 12.76
C GLY A 164 18.54 -12.30 13.34
N LEU A 165 18.62 -12.26 14.66
CA LEU A 165 19.81 -12.61 15.43
C LEU A 165 19.87 -14.12 15.62
N GLY A 166 21.06 -14.69 15.43
CA GLY A 166 21.29 -16.11 15.62
C GLY A 166 22.63 -16.34 16.29
N ASP A 167 22.64 -16.96 17.47
CA ASP A 167 23.84 -17.24 18.28
C ASP A 167 24.67 -18.40 17.68
N PHE A 168 25.58 -19.01 18.45
CA PHE A 168 26.39 -20.21 18.12
C PHE A 168 25.60 -21.45 17.60
N CYS A 169 24.30 -21.36 17.37
CA CYS A 169 23.50 -22.41 16.75
C CYS A 169 23.66 -22.42 15.22
N VAL A 170 23.38 -23.57 14.61
CA VAL A 170 23.25 -23.69 13.15
C VAL A 170 21.98 -22.94 12.74
N CYS A 171 22.11 -21.64 12.48
CA CYS A 171 21.00 -20.78 12.10
C CYS A 171 20.60 -21.08 10.65
N PRO A 172 19.42 -21.68 10.42
CA PRO A 172 19.00 -22.04 9.08
C PRO A 172 18.75 -20.78 8.24
N PRO A 173 19.06 -20.81 6.93
CA PRO A 173 18.79 -19.68 6.05
C PRO A 173 17.28 -19.49 5.81
N ILE A 174 16.93 -18.26 5.45
CA ILE A 174 15.65 -17.88 4.87
C ILE A 174 15.90 -17.45 3.43
N ASN A 175 15.07 -17.94 2.52
CA ASN A 175 15.14 -17.58 1.11
C ASN A 175 14.02 -16.60 0.78
N PHE A 176 14.33 -15.60 -0.03
CA PHE A 176 13.42 -14.55 -0.48
C PHE A 176 13.43 -14.44 -2.00
N ALA A 177 12.26 -14.26 -2.61
CA ALA A 177 12.13 -14.12 -4.06
C ALA A 177 11.03 -13.11 -4.41
N PHE A 178 11.11 -12.54 -5.61
CA PHE A 178 10.12 -11.64 -6.20
C PHE A 178 9.74 -10.46 -5.29
N ILE A 179 10.72 -9.58 -5.03
CA ILE A 179 10.56 -8.47 -4.07
C ILE A 179 10.02 -7.22 -4.75
N GLU A 180 8.75 -6.92 -4.56
CA GLU A 180 8.09 -5.80 -5.20
C GLU A 180 7.73 -4.74 -4.17
N LEU A 181 8.29 -3.54 -4.32
CA LEU A 181 7.83 -2.36 -3.60
C LEU A 181 7.11 -1.45 -4.57
N THR A 182 5.81 -1.28 -4.39
CA THR A 182 5.03 -0.37 -5.19
C THR A 182 4.52 0.78 -4.33
N LYS A 183 4.67 2.00 -4.87
CA LYS A 183 3.92 3.14 -4.34
C LYS A 183 2.50 3.01 -4.86
N ILE A 184 1.55 2.83 -3.96
CA ILE A 184 0.14 2.82 -4.34
C ILE A 184 -0.24 4.25 -4.70
N GLY A 185 -0.55 4.46 -5.97
CA GLY A 185 -1.12 5.69 -6.48
C GLY A 185 -2.52 5.87 -5.90
N ILE A 186 -2.60 6.42 -4.70
CA ILE A 186 -3.86 6.93 -4.18
C ILE A 186 -4.18 8.22 -4.95
N THR A 187 -5.01 8.12 -6.00
CA THR A 187 -5.85 9.25 -6.38
C THR A 187 -6.71 9.53 -5.17
N SER A 188 -6.34 10.56 -4.41
CA SER A 188 -6.97 11.05 -3.18
C SER A 188 -8.27 10.34 -2.81
N VAL A 189 -8.17 9.39 -1.88
CA VAL A 189 -9.14 9.32 -0.79
C VAL A 189 -8.37 8.98 0.48
N ASN A 190 -7.99 10.01 1.23
CA ASN A 190 -7.52 9.80 2.60
C ASN A 190 -8.75 9.40 3.45
N ASP A 191 -8.61 8.30 4.19
CA ASP A 191 -9.46 7.86 5.32
C ASP A 191 -10.84 7.22 5.06
N ILE A 192 -11.13 6.58 3.92
CA ILE A 192 -12.40 5.83 3.81
C ILE A 192 -12.50 4.63 4.78
N ASP A 193 -11.40 3.93 5.07
CA ASP A 193 -11.46 2.71 5.89
C ASP A 193 -11.71 2.95 7.40
N LYS A 194 -11.77 4.22 7.84
CA LYS A 194 -12.16 4.59 9.21
C LYS A 194 -13.53 5.28 9.30
N LEU A 195 -14.20 5.52 8.17
CA LEU A 195 -15.43 6.32 8.11
C LEU A 195 -16.72 5.50 8.11
N ASP A 196 -16.66 4.22 7.76
CA ASP A 196 -17.83 3.33 7.78
C ASP A 196 -18.48 3.22 9.18
N ASN A 197 -17.75 3.58 10.24
CA ASN A 197 -18.27 3.64 11.60
C ASN A 197 -18.71 5.04 12.07
N ILE A 198 -18.37 6.10 11.33
CA ILE A 198 -18.65 7.49 11.73
C ILE A 198 -19.89 8.03 11.01
N ILE A 199 -20.13 7.67 9.74
CA ILE A 199 -21.28 8.18 8.99
C ILE A 199 -22.33 7.08 8.85
N LYS A 200 -23.54 7.34 9.32
CA LYS A 200 -24.69 6.44 9.22
C LYS A 200 -25.76 7.07 8.34
N ALA A 201 -26.22 6.34 7.34
CA ALA A 201 -27.39 6.71 6.55
C ALA A 201 -28.53 5.73 6.86
N TYR A 202 -29.61 6.19 7.50
CA TYR A 202 -30.71 5.34 7.93
C TYR A 202 -32.08 6.04 7.88
N PRO A 203 -33.18 5.30 7.67
CA PRO A 203 -33.18 3.96 7.09
C PRO A 203 -32.67 4.02 5.63
N ASN A 204 -31.90 3.02 5.20
CA ASN A 204 -31.40 2.92 3.83
C ASN A 204 -31.31 1.43 3.44
N PRO A 205 -32.10 0.96 2.47
CA PRO A 205 -33.07 1.69 1.64
C PRO A 205 -34.28 2.27 2.40
N THR A 206 -35.01 3.22 1.79
CA THR A 206 -36.26 3.80 2.34
C THR A 206 -37.24 4.18 1.23
N ASN A 207 -38.52 4.34 1.59
CA ASN A 207 -39.56 4.84 0.69
C ASN A 207 -39.92 6.32 0.93
N ASN A 208 -39.36 6.97 1.96
CA ASN A 208 -39.79 8.31 2.35
C ASN A 208 -38.61 9.24 2.66
N ILE A 209 -37.90 8.99 3.75
CA ILE A 209 -36.88 9.91 4.28
C ILE A 209 -35.63 9.12 4.68
N ILE A 210 -34.44 9.67 4.36
CA ILE A 210 -33.14 9.20 4.83
C ILE A 210 -32.54 10.26 5.74
N THR A 211 -32.04 9.82 6.90
CA THR A 211 -31.20 10.63 7.78
C THR A 211 -29.75 10.22 7.60
N ILE A 212 -28.86 11.19 7.35
CA ILE A 212 -27.42 11.00 7.30
C ILE A 212 -26.84 11.66 8.54
N GLU A 213 -26.24 10.87 9.42
CA GLU A 213 -25.71 11.29 10.72
C GLU A 213 -24.22 11.00 10.82
N VAL A 214 -23.47 11.95 11.36
CA VAL A 214 -22.05 11.83 11.71
C VAL A 214 -21.96 11.57 13.21
N ALA A 215 -21.67 10.32 13.59
CA ALA A 215 -21.51 9.84 14.96
C ALA A 215 -20.17 10.29 15.59
N SER A 216 -19.88 11.60 15.54
CA SER A 216 -18.73 12.20 16.19
C SER A 216 -18.95 13.70 16.44
N ASP A 217 -18.76 14.13 17.69
CA ASP A 217 -18.87 15.53 18.10
C ASP A 217 -17.71 16.41 17.57
N LYS A 218 -16.72 15.80 16.92
CA LYS A 218 -15.56 16.51 16.34
C LYS A 218 -15.91 17.30 15.10
N TYR A 219 -17.05 17.01 14.48
CA TYR A 219 -17.46 17.60 13.21
C TYR A 219 -18.68 18.49 13.42
N SER A 220 -18.53 19.78 13.12
CA SER A 220 -19.60 20.77 13.07
C SER A 220 -19.44 21.62 11.80
N ASN A 221 -20.51 22.28 11.37
CA ASN A 221 -20.54 23.05 10.12
C ASN A 221 -20.23 22.19 8.89
N LEU A 222 -21.19 21.34 8.55
CA LEU A 222 -21.06 20.37 7.47
C LEU A 222 -21.85 20.78 6.25
N THR A 223 -21.33 20.41 5.08
CA THR A 223 -22.03 20.50 3.81
C THR A 223 -22.20 19.10 3.23
N LEU A 224 -23.44 18.77 2.88
CA LEU A 224 -23.85 17.55 2.22
C LEU A 224 -24.15 17.85 0.76
N ASP A 225 -23.39 17.24 -0.16
CA ASP A 225 -23.69 17.23 -1.58
C ASP A 225 -24.20 15.86 -2.01
N ILE A 226 -25.22 15.83 -2.88
CA ILE A 226 -25.81 14.61 -3.42
C ILE A 226 -25.74 14.64 -4.93
N TYR A 227 -25.39 13.50 -5.51
CA TYR A 227 -25.24 13.27 -6.94
C TYR A 227 -26.08 12.07 -7.38
N ASN A 228 -26.65 12.13 -8.57
CA ASN A 228 -27.30 10.97 -9.19
C ASN A 228 -26.26 10.03 -9.84
N THR A 229 -26.73 8.92 -10.44
CA THR A 229 -25.86 7.90 -11.07
C THR A 229 -25.09 8.39 -12.29
N ILE A 230 -25.49 9.52 -12.89
CA ILE A 230 -24.76 10.15 -14.01
C ILE A 230 -23.79 11.24 -13.54
N GLY A 231 -23.63 11.43 -12.23
CA GLY A 231 -22.71 12.40 -11.63
C GLY A 231 -23.25 13.84 -11.59
N GLN A 232 -24.53 14.06 -11.90
CA GLN A 232 -25.16 15.37 -11.76
C GLN A 232 -25.40 15.68 -10.28
N HIS A 233 -24.97 16.85 -9.85
CA HIS A 233 -25.26 17.41 -8.52
C HIS A 233 -26.74 17.78 -8.43
N VAL A 234 -27.46 17.17 -7.45
CA VAL A 234 -28.92 17.31 -7.29
C VAL A 234 -29.31 18.08 -6.04
N VAL A 235 -28.53 17.99 -4.97
CA VAL A 235 -28.79 18.68 -3.69
C VAL A 235 -27.47 19.12 -3.07
N SER A 236 -27.47 20.32 -2.49
CA SER A 236 -26.47 20.76 -1.52
C SER A 236 -27.16 21.32 -0.29
N ARG A 237 -26.78 20.85 0.90
CA ARG A 237 -27.30 21.37 2.18
C ARG A 237 -26.18 21.63 3.16
N GLN A 238 -26.32 22.69 3.93
CA GLN A 238 -25.44 23.00 5.05
C GLN A 238 -26.18 22.78 6.37
N THR A 239 -25.46 22.32 7.38
CA THR A 239 -25.97 22.21 8.75
C THR A 239 -24.91 22.66 9.73
N ILE A 240 -25.34 23.24 10.84
CA ILE A 240 -24.45 23.54 11.97
C ILE A 240 -24.26 22.27 12.83
N GLY A 241 -25.22 21.34 12.78
CA GLY A 241 -25.18 20.08 13.50
C GLY A 241 -24.35 18.98 12.83
N ASN A 242 -24.63 17.74 13.21
CA ASN A 242 -23.96 16.55 12.72
C ASN A 242 -24.87 15.64 11.88
N TRP A 243 -26.10 16.07 11.55
CA TRP A 243 -27.04 15.28 10.77
C TRP A 243 -27.78 16.10 9.71
N PHE A 244 -28.28 15.37 8.72
CA PHE A 244 -29.07 15.84 7.59
C PHE A 244 -30.25 14.92 7.35
N THR A 245 -31.33 15.47 6.82
CA THR A 245 -32.48 14.69 6.38
C THR A 245 -32.82 15.04 4.94
N ILE A 246 -33.05 14.00 4.14
CA ILE A 246 -33.39 14.10 2.73
C ILE A 246 -34.72 13.38 2.50
N ASP A 247 -35.65 14.07 1.87
CA ASP A 247 -36.98 13.55 1.53
C ASP A 247 -36.97 13.06 0.08
N LYS A 248 -37.58 11.89 -0.16
CA LYS A 248 -37.76 11.29 -1.50
C LYS A 248 -38.42 12.27 -2.46
N ASN A 249 -39.34 13.11 -1.98
CA ASN A 249 -40.05 14.08 -2.81
C ASN A 249 -39.14 15.17 -3.39
N GLU A 250 -37.94 15.39 -2.82
CA GLU A 250 -37.00 16.41 -3.29
C GLU A 250 -36.14 15.92 -4.46
N ILE A 251 -35.76 14.63 -4.46
CA ILE A 251 -34.81 14.08 -5.44
C ILE A 251 -35.38 12.96 -6.31
N GLY A 252 -36.50 12.35 -5.91
CA GLY A 252 -37.15 11.25 -6.61
C GLY A 252 -36.58 9.86 -6.26
N GLN A 253 -37.28 8.82 -6.71
CA GLN A 253 -36.85 7.42 -6.55
C GLN A 253 -35.54 7.16 -7.31
N GLY A 254 -34.62 6.41 -6.71
CA GLY A 254 -33.38 6.02 -7.37
C GLY A 254 -32.19 5.82 -6.43
N ILE A 255 -31.03 5.59 -7.06
CA ILE A 255 -29.74 5.46 -6.39
C ILE A 255 -29.01 6.82 -6.46
N TYR A 256 -28.53 7.27 -5.32
CA TYR A 256 -27.74 8.49 -5.22
C TYR A 256 -26.46 8.25 -4.42
N PHE A 257 -25.46 9.08 -4.71
CA PHE A 257 -24.20 9.14 -3.99
C PHE A 257 -24.14 10.46 -3.24
N TYR A 258 -23.69 10.44 -1.99
CA TYR A 258 -23.51 11.67 -1.22
C TYR A 258 -22.05 11.87 -0.84
N GLN A 259 -21.67 13.13 -0.67
CA GLN A 259 -20.39 13.56 -0.14
C GLN A 259 -20.63 14.56 1.01
N LEU A 260 -19.99 14.29 2.14
CA LEU A 260 -19.97 15.16 3.31
C LEU A 260 -18.60 15.82 3.39
N HIS A 261 -18.58 17.14 3.51
CA HIS A 261 -17.37 17.90 3.70
C HIS A 261 -17.58 19.03 4.71
N THR A 262 -16.49 19.49 5.32
CA THR A 262 -16.52 20.67 6.19
C THR A 262 -16.85 21.91 5.38
N THR A 263 -17.70 22.79 5.92
CA THR A 263 -18.08 24.04 5.24
C THR A 263 -16.90 25.01 5.10
N THR A 264 -15.96 25.00 6.06
CA THR A 264 -14.87 25.99 6.12
C THR A 264 -13.72 25.69 5.16
N ASP A 265 -13.16 24.48 5.20
CA ASP A 265 -11.96 24.07 4.44
C ASP A 265 -12.28 23.08 3.31
N LYS A 266 -13.57 22.77 3.07
CA LYS A 266 -14.04 21.82 2.04
C LYS A 266 -13.37 20.45 2.12
N LYS A 267 -12.91 20.08 3.32
CA LYS A 267 -12.27 18.79 3.56
C LYS A 267 -13.34 17.71 3.54
N LEU A 268 -13.19 16.71 2.66
CA LEU A 268 -14.07 15.55 2.61
C LEU A 268 -14.01 14.82 3.96
N ILE A 269 -15.18 14.72 4.61
CA ILE A 269 -15.39 13.96 5.83
C ILE A 269 -15.83 12.56 5.48
N GLY A 270 -16.57 12.35 4.39
CA GLY A 270 -16.86 11.00 3.90
C GLY A 270 -17.91 11.00 2.80
N GLN A 271 -18.23 9.81 2.31
CA GLN A 271 -19.14 9.63 1.20
C GLN A 271 -19.86 8.30 1.32
N GLY A 272 -20.99 8.16 0.65
CA GLY A 272 -21.74 6.92 0.66
C GLY A 272 -22.82 6.87 -0.39
N LYS A 273 -23.62 5.80 -0.32
CA LYS A 273 -24.71 5.52 -1.26
C LYS A 273 -26.03 5.47 -0.49
N ILE A 274 -27.05 6.12 -1.04
CA ILE A 274 -28.41 6.10 -0.52
C ILE A 274 -29.39 5.62 -1.59
N ILE A 275 -30.43 4.91 -1.16
CA ILE A 275 -31.40 4.27 -2.05
C ILE A 275 -32.81 4.66 -1.62
N PHE A 276 -33.52 5.36 -2.51
CA PHE A 276 -34.96 5.58 -2.42
C PHE A 276 -35.69 4.59 -3.31
N GLU A 277 -36.54 3.76 -2.69
CA GLU A 277 -37.49 2.86 -3.35
C GLU A 277 -38.81 3.59 -3.65
#